data_AF-A0A0R1FI98-F1
#
_entry.id   AF-A0A0R1FI98-F1
#
_cell.length_a   1.000
_cell.length_b   1.000
_cell.length_c   1.000
_cell.angle_alpha   90.00
_cell.angle_beta   90.00
_cell.angle_gamma   90.00
#
_symmetry.space_group_name_H-M   'P 1'
#
loop_
_entity.id
_entity.type
_entity.pdbx_description
1 polymer ?
#
loop_
_entity_poly.entity_id
_entity_poly.type
_entity_poly.pdbx_seq_one_letter_code
_entity_poly.pdbx_strand_id
1 'polypeptide(L)'
;MQQNKLRQMSEAEHAHWSKYYGIKPIDLGSVNFPRTIFTLAELDALTLAVYGGITLFQLPGSQKYEHQSVIRTRAISVDLLCTSLGLDSRKKVAVRQALQKMVTAQIIAVTPIEPAMDWLQGWFCCQLPINFDGVGYLQGFSRINIIDWERIKLRLIKPADKIKGYAAYLAVQQNIYHHTDAFRVCYQSQSALGATYGRSCYSVARTLRQLEANGVLAINKVLWVHRRELLERNIISCAQDYEQLATFVHAQYINGNYAAILA
;
A
#
# COMPACT_ATOMS: atom_id res chain seq x y z
N MET A 1 39.02 22.80 0.45
CA MET A 1 37.74 22.20 0.03
C MET A 1 38.06 20.93 -0.75
N GLN A 2 37.92 19.75 -0.16
CA GLN A 2 38.06 18.49 -0.90
C GLN A 2 36.88 18.36 -1.85
N GLN A 3 37.13 18.34 -3.16
CA GLN A 3 36.15 17.89 -4.13
C GLN A 3 35.78 16.46 -3.75
N ASN A 4 34.55 16.25 -3.29
CA ASN A 4 33.97 14.91 -3.22
C ASN A 4 34.06 14.32 -4.62
N LYS A 5 35.03 13.43 -4.86
CA LYS A 5 35.06 12.61 -6.07
C LYS A 5 33.76 11.83 -6.09
N LEU A 6 32.86 12.20 -6.99
CA LEU A 6 31.64 11.44 -7.26
C LEU A 6 32.05 10.00 -7.51
N ARG A 7 31.49 9.06 -6.74
CA ARG A 7 31.82 7.64 -6.87
C ARG A 7 31.30 7.16 -8.22
N GLN A 8 32.17 6.54 -9.03
CA GLN A 8 31.74 5.86 -10.25
C GLN A 8 31.20 4.47 -9.90
N MET A 9 30.05 4.12 -10.47
CA MET A 9 29.46 2.78 -10.34
C MET A 9 30.17 1.79 -11.27
N SER A 10 30.41 0.58 -10.78
CA SER A 10 30.80 -0.56 -11.63
C SER A 10 29.61 -1.09 -12.44
N GLU A 11 29.89 -1.86 -13.49
CA GLU A 11 28.85 -2.49 -14.32
C GLU A 11 27.93 -3.42 -13.52
N ALA A 12 28.47 -4.14 -12.53
CA ALA A 12 27.70 -5.03 -11.67
C ALA A 12 26.73 -4.27 -10.76
N GLU A 13 27.17 -3.14 -10.20
CA GLU A 13 26.32 -2.26 -9.40
C GLU A 13 25.23 -1.60 -10.26
N HIS A 14 25.57 -1.22 -11.49
CA HIS A 14 24.62 -0.68 -12.45
C HIS A 14 23.54 -1.71 -12.80
N ALA A 15 23.93 -2.93 -13.16
CA ALA A 15 23.01 -4.01 -13.50
C ALA A 15 22.02 -4.34 -12.37
N HIS A 16 22.48 -4.28 -11.11
CA HIS A 16 21.67 -4.60 -9.94
C HIS A 16 20.44 -3.69 -9.77
N TRP A 17 20.58 -2.39 -10.05
CA TRP A 17 19.51 -1.41 -9.91
C TRP A 17 18.84 -1.01 -11.23
N SER A 18 19.45 -1.37 -12.35
CA SER A 18 18.94 -1.16 -13.72
C SER A 18 17.89 -2.18 -14.16
N LYS A 19 17.57 -3.18 -13.32
CA LYS A 19 16.59 -4.25 -13.63
C LYS A 19 15.19 -3.75 -14.04
N TYR A 20 14.90 -2.46 -13.79
CA TYR A 20 13.63 -1.84 -14.12
C TYR A 20 13.67 -0.89 -15.33
N TYR A 21 14.86 -0.60 -15.88
CA TYR A 21 14.96 0.26 -17.07
C TYR A 21 14.26 -0.38 -18.27
N GLY A 22 13.51 0.44 -19.02
CA GLY A 22 12.75 0.00 -20.19
C GLY A 22 11.40 -0.66 -19.87
N ILE A 23 11.06 -0.87 -18.60
CA ILE A 23 9.71 -1.33 -18.21
C ILE A 23 8.73 -0.15 -18.34
N LYS A 24 7.77 -0.26 -19.27
CA LYS A 24 6.73 0.75 -19.43
C LYS A 24 5.62 0.56 -18.38
N PRO A 25 5.24 1.63 -17.64
CA PRO A 25 4.11 1.58 -16.72
C PRO A 25 2.80 1.33 -17.49
N ILE A 26 1.85 0.68 -16.83
CA ILE A 26 0.48 0.51 -17.34
C ILE A 26 -0.42 1.32 -16.42
N ASP A 27 -0.94 2.43 -16.91
CA ASP A 27 -1.82 3.29 -16.13
C ASP A 27 -3.28 2.88 -16.34
N LEU A 28 -3.91 2.40 -15.26
CA LEU A 28 -5.37 2.15 -15.20
C LEU A 28 -6.07 3.14 -14.26
N GLY A 29 -5.37 4.20 -13.87
CA GLY A 29 -5.83 5.19 -12.89
C GLY A 29 -5.57 4.78 -11.44
N SER A 30 -5.93 5.68 -10.55
CA SER A 30 -5.80 5.52 -9.11
C SER A 30 -7.03 6.01 -8.37
N VAL A 31 -7.23 5.49 -7.17
CA VAL A 31 -8.30 5.89 -6.27
C VAL A 31 -7.73 6.38 -4.93
N ASN A 32 -8.46 7.25 -4.24
CA ASN A 32 -8.01 7.81 -2.95
C ASN A 32 -8.28 6.82 -1.82
N PHE A 33 -7.27 6.51 -1.00
CA PHE A 33 -7.37 5.61 0.15
C PHE A 33 -7.24 6.38 1.45
N PRO A 34 -8.35 6.66 2.17
CA PRO A 34 -8.28 7.38 3.43
C PRO A 34 -7.46 6.61 4.46
N ARG A 35 -6.64 7.33 5.21
CA ARG A 35 -5.66 6.73 6.14
C ARG A 35 -6.27 6.39 7.50
N THR A 36 -7.55 6.67 7.69
CA THR A 36 -8.30 6.46 8.93
C THR A 36 -8.30 5.01 9.40
N ILE A 37 -8.25 4.03 8.50
CA ILE A 37 -8.16 2.61 8.89
C ILE A 37 -6.96 2.29 9.79
N PHE A 38 -5.86 3.05 9.69
CA PHE A 38 -4.66 2.81 10.50
C PHE A 38 -4.78 3.33 11.94
N THR A 39 -5.89 4.00 12.32
CA THR A 39 -6.19 4.28 13.72
C THR A 39 -6.87 3.11 14.43
N LEU A 40 -7.28 2.07 13.69
CA LEU A 40 -7.93 0.90 14.26
C LEU A 40 -6.94 0.09 15.12
N ALA A 41 -7.25 -0.04 16.41
CA ALA A 41 -6.51 -0.91 17.31
C ALA A 41 -6.57 -2.36 16.80
N GLU A 42 -5.43 -3.06 16.88
CA GLU A 42 -5.31 -4.46 16.44
C GLU A 42 -5.81 -4.68 14.99
N LEU A 43 -5.43 -3.76 14.09
CA LEU A 43 -5.69 -3.91 12.67
C LEU A 43 -5.05 -5.22 12.15
N ASP A 44 -5.85 -6.05 11.52
CA ASP A 44 -5.40 -7.30 10.91
C ASP A 44 -5.40 -7.21 9.37
N ALA A 45 -4.66 -8.12 8.74
CA ALA A 45 -4.50 -8.14 7.29
C ALA A 45 -5.82 -8.23 6.51
N LEU A 46 -6.82 -8.98 7.01
CA LEU A 46 -8.09 -9.12 6.31
C LEU A 46 -8.88 -7.82 6.39
N THR A 47 -8.96 -7.22 7.57
CA THR A 47 -9.66 -5.95 7.78
C THR A 47 -9.06 -4.84 6.90
N LEU A 48 -7.74 -4.74 6.84
CA LEU A 48 -7.06 -3.78 5.96
C LEU A 48 -7.33 -4.05 4.46
N ALA A 49 -7.28 -5.33 4.04
CA ALA A 49 -7.59 -5.71 2.66
C ALA A 49 -9.04 -5.38 2.27
N VAL A 50 -10.01 -5.65 3.15
CA VAL A 50 -11.42 -5.34 2.94
C VAL A 50 -11.62 -3.83 2.82
N TYR A 51 -10.99 -3.02 3.68
CA TYR A 51 -11.05 -1.56 3.61
C TYR A 51 -10.52 -1.01 2.28
N GLY A 52 -9.39 -1.54 1.79
CA GLY A 52 -8.88 -1.21 0.45
C GLY A 52 -9.83 -1.67 -0.67
N GLY A 53 -10.47 -2.82 -0.51
CA GLY A 53 -11.47 -3.32 -1.46
C GLY A 53 -12.69 -2.41 -1.57
N ILE A 54 -13.20 -1.90 -0.44
CA ILE A 54 -14.29 -0.91 -0.39
C ILE A 54 -13.88 0.37 -1.13
N THR A 55 -12.65 0.82 -0.93
CA THR A 55 -12.10 2.04 -1.53
C THR A 55 -12.15 2.03 -3.06
N LEU A 56 -12.05 0.87 -3.71
CA LEU A 56 -12.16 0.75 -5.17
C LEU A 56 -13.55 1.10 -5.72
N PHE A 57 -14.58 1.07 -4.88
CA PHE A 57 -15.95 1.40 -5.27
C PHE A 57 -16.31 2.86 -5.00
N GLN A 58 -15.32 3.71 -4.74
CA GLN A 58 -15.58 5.12 -4.45
C GLN A 58 -16.24 5.86 -5.61
N LEU A 59 -17.13 6.78 -5.26
CA LEU A 59 -17.64 7.80 -6.16
C LEU A 59 -16.57 8.88 -6.37
N PRO A 60 -16.60 9.59 -7.52
CA PRO A 60 -15.68 10.70 -7.77
C PRO A 60 -15.82 11.82 -6.71
N GLY A 61 -14.69 12.28 -6.20
CA GLY A 61 -14.61 13.42 -5.29
C GLY A 61 -14.86 13.10 -3.81
N SER A 62 -14.48 14.05 -2.95
CA SER A 62 -14.81 14.03 -1.52
C SER A 62 -15.99 14.95 -1.24
N GLN A 63 -16.87 14.57 -0.30
CA GLN A 63 -17.95 15.42 0.18
C GLN A 63 -17.61 15.96 1.57
N LYS A 64 -17.99 17.20 1.86
CA LYS A 64 -17.93 17.76 3.21
C LYS A 64 -19.30 17.55 3.88
N TYR A 65 -19.31 16.86 5.01
CA TYR A 65 -20.46 16.75 5.89
C TYR A 65 -20.10 17.40 7.22
N GLU A 66 -20.81 18.48 7.57
CA GLU A 66 -20.56 19.26 8.78
C GLU A 66 -19.06 19.66 8.89
N HIS A 67 -18.31 18.98 9.76
CA HIS A 67 -16.89 19.21 10.04
C HIS A 67 -15.97 18.10 9.50
N GLN A 68 -16.48 17.13 8.74
CA GLN A 68 -15.71 15.98 8.27
C GLN A 68 -15.76 15.85 6.75
N SER A 69 -14.59 15.61 6.14
CA SER A 69 -14.51 15.24 4.73
C SER A 69 -14.64 13.73 4.59
N VAL A 70 -15.45 13.25 3.66
CA VAL A 70 -15.69 11.81 3.46
C VAL A 70 -15.59 11.43 1.99
N ILE A 71 -15.20 10.19 1.73
CA ILE A 71 -15.34 9.53 0.43
C ILE A 71 -16.54 8.59 0.51
N ARG A 72 -17.44 8.67 -0.46
CA ARG A 72 -18.60 7.78 -0.53
C ARG A 72 -18.35 6.67 -1.53
N THR A 73 -18.91 5.50 -1.29
CA THR A 73 -18.92 4.43 -2.29
C THR A 73 -20.22 4.39 -3.06
N ARG A 74 -20.17 3.75 -4.23
CA ARG A 74 -21.34 3.16 -4.87
C ARG A 74 -21.91 2.05 -3.99
N ALA A 75 -23.11 1.60 -4.35
CA ALA A 75 -23.70 0.38 -3.82
C ALA A 75 -22.75 -0.80 -4.00
N ILE A 76 -22.47 -1.51 -2.90
CA ILE A 76 -21.66 -2.73 -2.86
C ILE A 76 -22.38 -3.81 -2.07
N SER A 77 -21.98 -5.06 -2.29
CA SER A 77 -22.39 -6.22 -1.48
C SER A 77 -21.15 -6.98 -1.02
N VAL A 78 -21.31 -7.85 -0.01
CA VAL A 78 -20.22 -8.73 0.46
C VAL A 78 -19.68 -9.61 -0.67
N ASP A 79 -20.55 -10.04 -1.59
CA ASP A 79 -20.19 -10.89 -2.72
C ASP A 79 -19.34 -10.14 -3.74
N LEU A 80 -19.70 -8.88 -4.01
CA LEU A 80 -18.93 -8.01 -4.88
C LEU A 80 -17.56 -7.70 -4.27
N LEU A 81 -17.49 -7.46 -2.95
CA LEU A 81 -16.22 -7.27 -2.23
C LEU A 81 -15.34 -8.53 -2.27
N CYS A 82 -15.91 -9.72 -2.08
CA CYS A 82 -15.14 -10.97 -2.20
C CYS A 82 -14.58 -11.12 -3.62
N THR A 83 -15.39 -10.80 -4.63
CA THR A 83 -15.00 -10.87 -6.04
C THR A 83 -13.89 -9.87 -6.38
N SER A 84 -13.97 -8.63 -5.89
CA SER A 84 -12.94 -7.60 -6.13
C SER A 84 -11.61 -7.92 -5.47
N LEU A 85 -11.63 -8.66 -4.34
CA LEU A 85 -10.45 -9.18 -3.67
C LEU A 85 -9.98 -10.53 -4.24
N GLY A 86 -10.71 -11.10 -5.21
CA GLY A 86 -10.44 -12.42 -5.77
C GLY A 86 -10.45 -13.53 -4.71
N LEU A 87 -11.30 -13.41 -3.69
CA LEU A 87 -11.47 -14.39 -2.61
C LEU A 87 -12.55 -15.40 -2.94
N ASP A 88 -12.40 -16.62 -2.44
CA ASP A 88 -13.42 -17.65 -2.56
C ASP A 88 -14.62 -17.41 -1.61
N SER A 89 -15.75 -18.05 -1.91
CA SER A 89 -17.02 -17.88 -1.18
C SER A 89 -16.93 -18.24 0.31
N ARG A 90 -15.96 -19.05 0.73
CA ARG A 90 -15.78 -19.43 2.15
C ARG A 90 -15.26 -18.25 2.98
N LYS A 91 -14.76 -17.18 2.34
CA LYS A 91 -14.31 -15.97 3.02
C LYS A 91 -15.42 -14.96 3.32
N LYS A 92 -16.64 -15.15 2.82
CA LYS A 92 -17.78 -14.24 3.06
C LYS A 92 -18.01 -13.95 4.54
N VAL A 93 -17.98 -14.97 5.40
CA VAL A 93 -18.16 -14.81 6.87
C VAL A 93 -17.08 -13.91 7.47
N ALA A 94 -15.82 -14.16 7.11
CA ALA A 94 -14.70 -13.36 7.61
C ALA A 94 -14.73 -11.92 7.09
N VAL A 95 -15.17 -11.71 5.83
CA VAL A 95 -15.37 -10.37 5.27
C VAL A 95 -16.48 -9.61 6.00
N ARG A 96 -17.60 -10.27 6.33
CA ARG A 96 -18.67 -9.68 7.16
C ARG A 96 -18.15 -9.27 8.54
N GLN A 97 -17.37 -10.12 9.19
CA GLN A 97 -16.76 -9.80 10.49
C GLN A 97 -15.82 -8.61 10.41
N ALA A 98 -15.00 -8.52 9.36
CA ALA A 98 -14.13 -7.36 9.12
C ALA A 98 -14.95 -6.07 8.90
N LEU A 99 -16.03 -6.13 8.13
CA LEU A 99 -16.95 -5.01 7.93
C LEU A 99 -17.60 -4.56 9.25
N GLN A 100 -18.13 -5.50 10.03
CA GLN A 100 -18.69 -5.23 11.36
C GLN A 100 -17.66 -4.57 12.28
N LYS A 101 -16.43 -5.09 12.33
CA LYS A 101 -15.32 -4.51 13.12
C LYS A 101 -15.09 -3.05 12.76
N MET A 102 -15.04 -2.72 11.47
CA MET A 102 -14.83 -1.34 11.01
C MET A 102 -16.01 -0.40 11.33
N VAL A 103 -17.24 -0.90 11.25
CA VAL A 103 -18.44 -0.14 11.61
C VAL A 103 -18.48 0.13 13.12
N THR A 104 -18.27 -0.91 13.94
CA THR A 104 -18.26 -0.77 15.41
C THR A 104 -17.17 0.19 15.89
N ALA A 105 -16.00 0.16 15.25
CA ALA A 105 -14.91 1.07 15.54
C ALA A 105 -15.06 2.46 14.87
N GLN A 106 -16.18 2.73 14.20
CA GLN A 106 -16.49 4.00 13.51
C GLN A 106 -15.43 4.40 12.46
N ILE A 107 -14.74 3.42 11.89
CA ILE A 107 -13.80 3.63 10.78
C ILE A 107 -14.56 3.87 9.47
N ILE A 108 -15.74 3.26 9.34
CA ILE A 108 -16.68 3.49 8.24
C ILE A 108 -18.08 3.68 8.79
N ALA A 109 -18.89 4.48 8.10
CA ALA A 109 -20.34 4.47 8.27
C ALA A 109 -20.98 3.71 7.10
N VAL A 110 -22.03 2.94 7.39
CA VAL A 110 -22.73 2.11 6.41
C VAL A 110 -24.19 2.52 6.34
N THR A 111 -24.72 2.61 5.12
CA THR A 111 -26.13 2.85 4.86
C THR A 111 -26.67 1.73 3.99
N PRO A 112 -27.63 0.91 4.48
CA PRO A 112 -28.33 -0.05 3.63
C PRO A 112 -29.10 0.68 2.53
N ILE A 113 -29.23 0.06 1.36
CA ILE A 113 -30.11 0.61 0.30
C ILE A 113 -31.58 0.47 0.69
N GLU A 114 -31.94 -0.64 1.32
CA GLU A 114 -33.28 -0.90 1.84
C GLU A 114 -33.27 -0.82 3.37
N PRO A 115 -34.00 0.14 3.99
CA PRO A 115 -33.88 0.43 5.43
C PRO A 115 -34.11 -0.75 6.38
N ALA A 116 -34.89 -1.76 5.96
CA ALA A 116 -35.26 -2.91 6.78
C ALA A 116 -34.41 -4.17 6.54
N MET A 117 -33.43 -4.11 5.62
CA MET A 117 -32.61 -5.27 5.26
C MET A 117 -31.33 -5.34 6.09
N ASP A 118 -30.94 -6.55 6.51
CA ASP A 118 -29.57 -6.78 6.99
C ASP A 118 -28.57 -6.48 5.87
N TRP A 119 -27.89 -5.35 5.99
CA TRP A 119 -26.93 -4.89 5.00
C TRP A 119 -25.77 -5.86 4.78
N LEU A 120 -25.48 -6.76 5.72
CA LEU A 120 -24.45 -7.81 5.56
C LEU A 120 -24.87 -8.92 4.61
N GLN A 121 -26.17 -9.03 4.31
CA GLN A 121 -26.74 -9.91 3.29
C GLN A 121 -27.22 -9.15 2.05
N GLY A 122 -27.32 -7.82 2.14
CA GLY A 122 -27.86 -6.96 1.08
C GLY A 122 -26.82 -6.08 0.39
N TRP A 123 -27.34 -5.02 -0.22
CA TRP A 123 -26.56 -3.95 -0.80
C TRP A 123 -26.46 -2.76 0.16
N PHE A 124 -25.30 -2.13 0.18
CA PHE A 124 -25.03 -1.00 1.05
C PHE A 124 -24.04 -0.01 0.43
N CYS A 125 -24.06 1.22 0.94
CA CYS A 125 -23.08 2.24 0.64
C CYS A 125 -22.23 2.48 1.88
N CYS A 126 -20.94 2.77 1.68
CA CYS A 126 -20.02 3.18 2.73
C CYS A 126 -19.71 4.67 2.63
N GLN A 127 -19.55 5.30 3.78
CA GLN A 127 -18.82 6.56 3.95
C GLN A 127 -17.48 6.25 4.61
N LEU A 128 -16.41 6.70 3.97
CA LEU A 128 -15.02 6.53 4.38
C LEU A 128 -14.53 7.90 4.86
N PRO A 129 -14.45 8.14 6.18
CA PRO A 129 -14.02 9.43 6.70
C PRO A 129 -12.55 9.71 6.38
N ILE A 130 -12.24 10.97 6.11
CA ILE A 130 -10.89 11.49 5.94
C ILE A 130 -10.56 12.32 7.18
N ASN A 131 -9.49 11.95 7.87
CA ASN A 131 -9.00 12.68 9.03
C ASN A 131 -7.99 13.75 8.59
N PHE A 132 -8.19 15.01 8.98
CA PHE A 132 -7.23 16.09 8.75
C PHE A 132 -6.66 16.68 10.06
N ASP A 133 -7.19 16.27 11.22
CA ASP A 133 -6.89 16.88 12.51
C ASP A 133 -6.12 15.94 13.46
N GLY A 134 -5.92 14.69 13.06
CA GLY A 134 -5.22 13.66 13.83
C GLY A 134 -3.69 13.72 13.74
N VAL A 135 -3.02 12.62 14.10
CA VAL A 135 -1.56 12.49 14.00
C VAL A 135 -1.11 12.71 12.55
N GLY A 136 -0.15 13.62 12.30
CA GLY A 136 0.17 14.12 10.96
C GLY A 136 0.38 13.07 9.86
N TYR A 137 0.98 11.93 10.19
CA TYR A 137 1.19 10.84 9.20
C TYR A 137 -0.10 10.07 8.86
N LEU A 138 -1.11 10.10 9.73
CA LEU A 138 -2.43 9.50 9.54
C LEU A 138 -3.44 10.46 8.89
N GLN A 139 -3.04 11.69 8.57
CA GLN A 139 -3.93 12.67 7.95
C GLN A 139 -4.06 12.44 6.44
N GLY A 140 -5.26 12.70 5.91
CA GLY A 140 -5.57 12.67 4.49
C GLY A 140 -5.79 11.26 3.93
N PHE A 141 -5.30 11.06 2.70
CA PHE A 141 -5.42 9.82 1.94
C PHE A 141 -4.11 9.49 1.22
N SER A 142 -3.82 8.21 1.03
CA SER A 142 -2.84 7.75 0.04
C SER A 142 -3.55 7.39 -1.28
N ARG A 143 -2.82 6.83 -2.23
CA ARG A 143 -3.36 6.38 -3.52
C ARG A 143 -3.25 4.86 -3.63
N ILE A 144 -4.28 4.24 -4.21
CA ILE A 144 -4.23 2.86 -4.69
C ILE A 144 -4.20 2.95 -6.21
N ASN A 145 -3.17 2.39 -6.85
CA ASN A 145 -3.16 2.22 -8.29
C ASN A 145 -3.99 0.98 -8.64
N ILE A 146 -4.91 1.12 -9.59
CA ILE A 146 -5.85 0.06 -9.95
C ILE A 146 -5.11 -1.15 -10.55
N ILE A 147 -4.08 -0.89 -11.35
CA ILE A 147 -3.23 -1.93 -11.96
C ILE A 147 -2.50 -2.79 -10.91
N ASP A 148 -1.98 -2.16 -9.86
CA ASP A 148 -1.26 -2.85 -8.78
C ASP A 148 -2.24 -3.78 -8.04
N TRP A 149 -3.45 -3.29 -7.78
CA TRP A 149 -4.52 -4.06 -7.15
C TRP A 149 -4.95 -5.27 -7.98
N GLU A 150 -5.16 -5.09 -9.29
CA GLU A 150 -5.52 -6.19 -10.19
C GLU A 150 -4.36 -7.19 -10.34
N ARG A 151 -3.10 -6.75 -10.32
CA ARG A 151 -1.94 -7.65 -10.30
C ARG A 151 -1.93 -8.52 -9.03
N ILE A 152 -2.24 -7.97 -7.86
CA ILE A 152 -2.39 -8.78 -6.63
C ILE A 152 -3.51 -9.81 -6.81
N LYS A 153 -4.69 -9.37 -7.28
CA LYS A 153 -5.88 -10.20 -7.47
C LYS A 153 -5.64 -11.39 -8.40
N LEU A 154 -4.95 -11.13 -9.51
CA LEU A 154 -4.78 -12.07 -10.62
C LEU A 154 -3.53 -12.94 -10.49
N ARG A 155 -2.45 -12.44 -9.89
CA ARG A 155 -1.15 -13.15 -9.85
C ARG A 155 -0.86 -13.87 -8.54
N LEU A 156 -1.46 -13.47 -7.42
CA LEU A 156 -1.37 -14.25 -6.18
C LEU A 156 -2.44 -15.33 -6.17
N ILE A 157 -2.05 -16.60 -6.17
CA ILE A 157 -3.01 -17.71 -6.35
C ILE A 157 -3.84 -17.95 -5.08
N LYS A 158 -3.20 -18.02 -3.91
CA LYS A 158 -3.85 -18.42 -2.66
C LYS A 158 -4.63 -17.24 -2.04
N PRO A 159 -5.87 -17.44 -1.56
CA PRO A 159 -6.62 -16.37 -0.89
C PRO A 159 -5.88 -15.73 0.29
N ALA A 160 -5.13 -16.51 1.07
CA ALA A 160 -4.32 -16.00 2.17
C ALA A 160 -3.17 -15.10 1.70
N ASP A 161 -2.57 -15.41 0.55
CA ASP A 161 -1.50 -14.60 -0.04
C ASP A 161 -2.08 -13.31 -0.65
N LYS A 162 -3.28 -13.36 -1.26
CA LYS A 162 -4.01 -12.16 -1.68
C LYS A 162 -4.26 -11.20 -0.54
N ILE A 163 -4.83 -11.69 0.57
CA ILE A 163 -5.12 -10.89 1.77
C ILE A 163 -3.84 -10.21 2.29
N LYS A 164 -2.75 -10.98 2.44
CA LYS A 164 -1.45 -10.44 2.87
C LYS A 164 -0.89 -9.45 1.85
N GLY A 165 -1.01 -9.75 0.56
CA GLY A 165 -0.57 -8.90 -0.54
C GLY A 165 -1.24 -7.53 -0.52
N TYR A 166 -2.57 -7.49 -0.42
CA TYR A 166 -3.32 -6.24 -0.29
C TYR A 166 -2.92 -5.46 0.96
N ALA A 167 -2.86 -6.12 2.12
CA ALA A 167 -2.47 -5.46 3.37
C ALA A 167 -1.05 -4.89 3.32
N ALA A 168 -0.09 -5.65 2.80
CA ALA A 168 1.30 -5.21 2.65
C ALA A 168 1.39 -4.05 1.65
N TYR A 169 0.69 -4.12 0.52
CA TYR A 169 0.63 -3.03 -0.45
C TYR A 169 0.08 -1.75 0.17
N LEU A 170 -1.04 -1.81 0.88
CA LEU A 170 -1.65 -0.64 1.53
C LEU A 170 -0.76 -0.07 2.64
N ALA A 171 -0.10 -0.93 3.43
CA ALA A 171 0.88 -0.49 4.42
C ALA A 171 2.08 0.22 3.78
N VAL A 172 2.54 -0.23 2.61
CA VAL A 172 3.55 0.47 1.82
C VAL A 172 3.01 1.81 1.32
N GLN A 173 1.85 1.85 0.67
CA GLN A 173 1.25 3.09 0.15
C GLN A 173 1.02 4.15 1.23
N GLN A 174 0.66 3.72 2.45
CA GLN A 174 0.54 4.60 3.60
C GLN A 174 1.86 5.26 3.99
N ASN A 175 2.96 4.55 3.78
CA ASN A 175 4.30 4.96 4.16
C ASN A 175 5.13 5.52 3.00
N ILE A 176 4.54 5.62 1.81
CA ILE A 176 5.06 6.44 0.73
C ILE A 176 4.68 7.89 1.04
N TYR A 177 5.68 8.67 1.44
CA TYR A 177 5.57 10.12 1.60
C TYR A 177 6.46 10.80 0.57
N HIS A 178 6.21 12.10 0.35
CA HIS A 178 7.25 12.96 -0.18
C HIS A 178 8.35 13.01 0.89
N HIS A 179 9.47 12.32 0.66
CA HIS A 179 10.68 12.62 1.40
C HIS A 179 11.11 14.04 1.01
N THR A 180 12.02 14.66 1.76
CA THR A 180 12.68 15.92 1.33
C THR A 180 13.33 15.81 -0.05
N ASP A 181 13.58 14.58 -0.51
CA ASP A 181 13.89 14.24 -1.89
C ASP A 181 12.58 14.04 -2.66
N ALA A 182 12.40 14.76 -3.76
CA ALA A 182 11.16 14.85 -4.55
C ALA A 182 10.55 13.51 -5.04
N PHE A 183 11.20 12.37 -4.79
CA PHE A 183 10.74 11.04 -5.19
C PHE A 183 10.04 10.30 -4.03
N ARG A 184 8.90 9.70 -4.36
CA ARG A 184 8.01 9.04 -3.41
C ARG A 184 8.44 7.60 -3.14
N VAL A 185 9.00 7.35 -1.97
CA VAL A 185 9.45 6.01 -1.55
C VAL A 185 9.04 5.70 -0.11
N CYS A 186 8.94 4.41 0.19
CA CYS A 186 8.76 3.87 1.53
C CYS A 186 10.12 3.35 2.04
N TYR A 187 10.54 3.85 3.19
CA TYR A 187 11.76 3.46 3.91
C TYR A 187 11.52 2.52 5.09
N GLN A 188 10.26 2.14 5.32
CA GLN A 188 9.89 1.42 6.53
C GLN A 188 10.51 0.01 6.55
N SER A 189 10.95 -0.39 7.74
CA SER A 189 11.42 -1.76 7.95
C SER A 189 10.26 -2.75 7.76
N GLN A 190 10.59 -4.00 7.41
CA GLN A 190 9.61 -5.08 7.31
C GLN A 190 8.88 -5.31 8.64
N SER A 191 9.57 -5.09 9.77
CA SER A 191 8.96 -5.17 11.10
C SER A 191 7.94 -4.06 11.31
N ALA A 192 8.27 -2.82 10.95
CA ALA A 192 7.36 -1.68 11.07
C ALA A 192 6.13 -1.85 10.18
N LEU A 193 6.32 -2.27 8.92
CA LEU A 193 5.23 -2.58 8.00
C LEU A 193 4.33 -3.70 8.54
N GLY A 194 4.93 -4.77 9.05
CA GLY A 194 4.17 -5.90 9.61
C GLY A 194 3.37 -5.53 10.86
N ALA A 195 3.94 -4.70 11.73
CA ALA A 195 3.27 -4.21 12.93
C ALA A 195 1.98 -3.43 12.60
N THR A 196 1.92 -2.74 11.45
CA THR A 196 0.73 -1.99 11.01
C THR A 196 -0.51 -2.87 10.84
N TYR A 197 -0.37 -4.16 10.54
CA TYR A 197 -1.50 -5.06 10.29
C TYR A 197 -1.34 -6.46 10.92
N GLY A 198 -0.58 -6.53 12.03
CA GLY A 198 -0.44 -7.73 12.85
C GLY A 198 0.31 -8.90 12.19
N ARG A 199 1.40 -8.63 11.46
CA ARG A 199 2.23 -9.66 10.81
C ARG A 199 3.70 -9.60 11.20
N SER A 200 4.33 -10.77 11.22
CA SER A 200 5.77 -10.89 11.48
C SER A 200 6.61 -10.41 10.31
N CYS A 201 7.82 -9.93 10.60
CA CYS A 201 8.79 -9.47 9.60
C CYS A 201 9.04 -10.53 8.50
N TYR A 202 9.13 -11.81 8.84
CA TYR A 202 9.31 -12.91 7.88
C TYR A 202 8.14 -13.05 6.90
N SER A 203 6.90 -12.94 7.41
CA SER A 203 5.71 -12.98 6.55
C SER A 203 5.69 -11.77 5.61
N VAL A 204 6.08 -10.60 6.10
CA VAL A 204 6.15 -9.37 5.31
C VAL A 204 7.22 -9.50 4.22
N ALA A 205 8.42 -9.96 4.56
CA ALA A 205 9.52 -10.14 3.62
C ALA A 205 9.13 -11.06 2.45
N ARG A 206 8.49 -12.20 2.75
CA ARG A 206 7.97 -13.11 1.72
C ARG A 206 6.93 -12.42 0.84
N THR A 207 5.99 -11.70 1.45
CA THR A 207 4.91 -11.01 0.73
C THR A 207 5.48 -9.93 -0.19
N LEU A 208 6.42 -9.10 0.28
CA LEU A 208 7.06 -8.06 -0.52
C LEU A 208 7.80 -8.62 -1.75
N ARG A 209 8.51 -9.75 -1.60
CA ARG A 209 9.14 -10.44 -2.74
C ARG A 209 8.11 -10.92 -3.77
N GLN A 210 6.98 -11.45 -3.31
CA GLN A 210 5.89 -11.85 -4.21
C GLN A 210 5.28 -10.64 -4.93
N LEU A 211 5.11 -9.52 -4.23
CA LEU A 211 4.59 -8.27 -4.82
C LEU A 211 5.56 -7.69 -5.85
N GLU A 212 6.86 -7.68 -5.57
CA GLU A 212 7.91 -7.27 -6.51
C GLU A 212 7.91 -8.17 -7.76
N ALA A 213 7.96 -9.50 -7.59
CA ALA A 213 7.95 -10.46 -8.70
C ALA A 213 6.69 -10.35 -9.57
N ASN A 214 5.56 -9.96 -8.99
CA ASN A 214 4.31 -9.77 -9.71
C ASN A 214 4.15 -8.38 -10.33
N GLY A 215 5.15 -7.51 -10.20
CA GLY A 215 5.12 -6.16 -10.74
C GLY A 215 4.18 -5.23 -9.98
N VAL A 216 3.91 -5.48 -8.70
CA VAL A 216 3.06 -4.61 -7.86
C VAL A 216 3.89 -3.52 -7.19
N LEU A 217 5.12 -3.87 -6.80
CA LEU A 217 6.06 -2.97 -6.15
C LEU A 217 7.39 -2.95 -6.90
N ALA A 218 8.09 -1.84 -6.74
CA ALA A 218 9.50 -1.72 -7.09
C ALA A 218 10.32 -1.72 -5.81
N ILE A 219 11.30 -2.63 -5.74
CA ILE A 219 12.14 -2.78 -4.56
C ILE A 219 13.60 -2.79 -5.00
N ASN A 220 14.37 -1.87 -4.40
CA ASN A 220 15.83 -1.90 -4.43
C ASN A 220 16.35 -2.08 -3.01
N LYS A 221 17.26 -3.03 -2.86
CA LYS A 221 17.96 -3.29 -1.60
C LYS A 221 19.22 -2.44 -1.58
N VAL A 222 19.45 -1.72 -0.48
CA VAL A 222 20.61 -0.83 -0.33
C VAL A 222 21.22 -0.99 1.05
N LEU A 223 22.52 -0.69 1.17
CA LEU A 223 23.16 -0.37 2.43
C LEU A 223 23.12 1.15 2.60
N TRP A 224 22.29 1.63 3.52
CA TRP A 224 22.24 3.04 3.86
C TRP A 224 23.39 3.41 4.79
N VAL A 225 24.21 4.38 4.37
CA VAL A 225 25.32 4.91 5.15
C VAL A 225 24.76 5.91 6.16
N HIS A 226 24.53 5.47 7.40
CA HIS A 226 24.04 6.33 8.48
C HIS A 226 25.06 6.37 9.62
N ARG A 227 25.57 7.56 9.95
CA ARG A 227 26.54 7.76 11.05
C ARG A 227 27.75 6.81 11.00
N ARG A 228 28.25 6.51 9.80
CA ARG A 228 29.36 5.57 9.51
C ARG A 228 29.03 4.09 9.70
N GLU A 229 27.77 3.74 9.92
CA GLU A 229 27.28 2.36 9.88
C GLU A 229 26.54 2.07 8.57
N LEU A 230 26.62 0.82 8.11
CA LEU A 230 25.90 0.34 6.93
C LEU A 230 24.63 -0.38 7.39
N LEU A 231 23.48 0.23 7.12
CA LEU A 231 22.18 -0.32 7.50
C LEU A 231 21.47 -0.87 6.28
N GLU A 232 21.15 -2.16 6.29
CA GLU A 232 20.35 -2.76 5.24
C GLU A 232 18.93 -2.18 5.22
N ARG A 233 18.50 -1.69 4.05
CA ARG A 233 17.16 -1.12 3.82
C ARG A 233 16.60 -1.58 2.49
N ASN A 234 15.27 -1.70 2.45
CA ASN A 234 14.52 -1.78 1.21
C ASN A 234 14.00 -0.38 0.89
N ILE A 235 14.30 0.12 -0.31
CA ILE A 235 13.67 1.32 -0.84
C ILE A 235 12.55 0.84 -1.75
N ILE A 236 11.31 1.12 -1.34
CA ILE A 236 10.12 0.58 -2.00
C ILE A 236 9.34 1.72 -2.64
N SER A 237 8.97 1.59 -3.92
CA SER A 237 8.03 2.49 -4.59
C SER A 237 6.92 1.70 -5.29
N CYS A 238 5.95 2.41 -5.86
CA CYS A 238 4.99 1.82 -6.78
C CYS A 238 5.72 1.25 -7.99
N ALA A 239 5.20 0.15 -8.55
CA ALA A 239 5.71 -0.39 -9.81
C ALA A 239 5.60 0.59 -10.99
N GLN A 240 4.71 1.59 -10.91
CA GLN A 240 4.62 2.61 -11.95
C GLN A 240 5.83 3.55 -11.98
N ASP A 241 6.60 3.61 -10.89
CA ASP A 241 7.73 4.53 -10.71
C ASP A 241 9.08 3.80 -10.85
N TYR A 242 9.12 2.73 -11.64
CA TYR A 242 10.24 1.79 -11.76
C TYR A 242 11.56 2.47 -12.17
N GLU A 243 11.52 3.27 -13.21
CA GLU A 243 12.67 3.99 -13.76
C GLU A 243 13.12 5.12 -12.83
N GLN A 244 12.16 5.80 -12.22
CA GLN A 244 12.43 6.86 -11.24
C GLN A 244 13.09 6.29 -9.98
N LEU A 245 12.70 5.08 -9.53
CA LEU A 245 13.36 4.41 -8.42
C LEU A 245 14.81 4.05 -8.75
N ALA A 246 15.08 3.50 -9.93
CA ALA A 246 16.43 3.19 -10.37
C ALA A 246 17.30 4.47 -10.38
N THR A 247 16.78 5.53 -10.99
CA THR A 247 17.44 6.85 -11.08
C THR A 247 17.69 7.45 -9.69
N PHE A 248 16.71 7.38 -8.79
CA PHE A 248 16.82 7.86 -7.41
C PHE A 248 17.92 7.12 -6.64
N VAL A 249 17.94 5.79 -6.69
CA VAL A 249 18.94 4.99 -5.99
C VAL A 249 20.34 5.23 -6.55
N HIS A 250 20.49 5.37 -7.87
CA HIS A 250 21.75 5.73 -8.52
C HIS A 250 22.27 7.09 -8.02
N ALA A 251 21.41 8.11 -7.97
CA ALA A 251 21.78 9.43 -7.47
C ALA A 251 22.25 9.38 -6.01
N GLN A 252 21.53 8.65 -5.14
CA GLN A 252 21.91 8.49 -3.73
C GLN A 252 23.22 7.72 -3.54
N TYR A 253 23.52 6.75 -4.40
CA TYR A 253 24.81 6.06 -4.40
C TYR A 253 25.95 6.99 -4.80
N ILE A 254 25.78 7.77 -5.88
CA ILE A 254 26.79 8.73 -6.35
C ILE A 254 27.11 9.77 -5.26
N ASN A 255 26.09 10.18 -4.51
CA ASN A 255 26.22 11.09 -3.37
C ASN A 255 26.84 10.45 -2.12
N GLY A 256 27.16 9.15 -2.15
CA GLY A 256 27.75 8.41 -1.03
C GLY A 256 26.78 8.04 0.09
N ASN A 257 25.47 8.25 -0.10
CA ASN A 257 24.45 7.93 0.90
C ASN A 257 24.11 6.44 0.91
N TYR A 258 24.19 5.77 -0.25
CA TYR A 258 23.95 4.34 -0.38
C TYR A 258 25.18 3.59 -0.88
N ALA A 259 25.28 2.32 -0.48
CA ALA A 259 26.14 1.32 -1.11
C ALA A 259 25.28 0.17 -1.66
N ALA A 260 25.74 -0.44 -2.75
CA ALA A 260 25.10 -1.59 -3.36
C ALA A 260 25.30 -2.84 -2.50
N ILE A 261 24.28 -3.71 -2.46
CA ILE A 261 24.42 -5.07 -1.97
C ILE A 261 24.65 -5.95 -3.19
N LEU A 262 25.92 -6.19 -3.51
CA LEU A 262 26.28 -7.16 -4.52
C LEU A 262 26.08 -8.56 -3.91
N ALA A 263 25.19 -9.35 -4.52
CA ALA A 263 24.93 -10.72 -4.12
C ALA A 263 26.06 -11.65 -4.56
#